data_AF-A0A0H5D3Y8-F1
#
_entry.id   AF-A0A0H5D3Y8-F1
#
_cell.length_a   1.000
_cell.length_b   1.000
_cell.length_c   1.000
_cell.angle_alpha   90.00
_cell.angle_beta   90.00
_cell.angle_gamma   90.00
#
_symmetry.space_group_name_H-M   'P 1'
#
loop_
_entity.id
_entity.type
_entity.pdbx_description
1 polymer ?
#
loop_
_entity_poly.entity_id
_entity_poly.type
_entity_poly.pdbx_seq_one_letter_code
_entity_poly.pdbx_strand_id
1 'polypeptide(L)'
;MYEKLASGYATKFVQEHPDLGVVTTWMGSPKSRDAVSAFRSSVLSKKPGRVASRLSKLVRPAFKSVQVAQWDKSMKAVFAVRLLSSDETDVLDINIDERKFFSERSVVLSDLVFTARSGECSEQLSVSANISHHALSRLLERGAATPETLKTDVLEVLQQVRALRNLFSLGINHGLTKINGETTYDMILPYKNGGLVVRTVRIGAEKRSFFSSPLPVFSIRTYLDETKLRAREHERMAGFRLSRASMLSREDVEYTLAWLQGNAEETLASRRFDLP
;
A
#
# COMPACT_ATOMS: atom_id res chain seq x y z
N MET A 1 -14.08 -26.89 -0.21
CA MET A 1 -12.88 -27.64 -0.69
C MET A 1 -11.58 -26.86 -0.43
N TYR A 2 -11.56 -25.53 -0.58
CA TYR A 2 -10.34 -24.73 -0.41
C TYR A 2 -9.96 -24.37 1.04
N GLU A 3 -10.88 -24.46 2.01
CA GLU A 3 -10.61 -24.06 3.40
C GLU A 3 -9.37 -24.74 4.01
N LYS A 4 -9.19 -26.05 3.81
CA LYS A 4 -8.03 -26.79 4.37
C LYS A 4 -6.71 -26.50 3.65
N LEU A 5 -6.73 -25.90 2.45
CA LEU A 5 -5.55 -25.62 1.62
C LEU A 5 -5.25 -24.12 1.47
N ALA A 6 -6.14 -23.25 1.95
CA ALA A 6 -6.03 -21.80 1.80
C ALA A 6 -4.70 -21.24 2.33
N SER A 7 -4.28 -21.66 3.53
CA SER A 7 -2.98 -21.29 4.11
C SER A 7 -1.79 -21.73 3.24
N GLY A 8 -1.89 -22.89 2.58
CA GLY A 8 -0.86 -23.37 1.65
C GLY A 8 -0.77 -22.50 0.38
N TYR A 9 -1.91 -22.15 -0.21
CA TYR A 9 -1.97 -21.24 -1.35
C TYR A 9 -1.50 -19.82 -0.99
N ALA A 10 -1.86 -19.31 0.19
CA ALA A 10 -1.37 -18.02 0.69
C ALA A 10 0.16 -18.05 0.89
N THR A 11 0.69 -19.12 1.48
CA THR A 11 2.15 -19.31 1.64
C THR A 11 2.87 -19.30 0.29
N LYS A 12 2.36 -20.07 -0.68
CA LYS A 12 2.91 -20.11 -2.03
C LYS A 12 2.89 -18.73 -2.68
N PHE A 13 1.77 -18.01 -2.56
CA PHE A 13 1.63 -16.66 -3.10
C PHE A 13 2.65 -15.68 -2.50
N VAL A 14 2.88 -15.70 -1.19
CA VAL A 14 3.92 -14.87 -0.54
C VAL A 14 5.31 -15.24 -1.08
N GLN A 15 5.62 -16.53 -1.21
CA GLN A 15 6.93 -17.03 -1.66
C GLN A 15 7.24 -16.75 -3.14
N GLU A 16 6.23 -16.58 -3.99
CA GLU A 16 6.41 -16.19 -5.40
C GLU A 16 6.94 -14.76 -5.57
N HIS A 17 6.86 -13.92 -4.53
CA HIS A 17 7.31 -12.55 -4.55
C HIS A 17 8.75 -12.44 -4.00
N PRO A 18 9.60 -11.58 -4.61
CA PRO A 18 10.95 -11.40 -4.12
C PRO A 18 10.93 -10.74 -2.75
N ASP A 19 11.94 -11.07 -1.95
CA ASP A 19 12.13 -10.47 -0.64
C ASP A 19 12.39 -8.96 -0.73
N LEU A 20 11.93 -8.21 0.26
CA LEU A 20 12.18 -6.77 0.39
C LEU A 20 13.68 -6.43 0.32
N GLY A 21 14.54 -7.34 0.77
CA GLY A 21 15.99 -7.28 0.66
C GLY A 21 16.47 -6.88 -0.73
N VAL A 22 15.81 -7.37 -1.80
CA VAL A 22 16.17 -7.05 -3.19
C VAL A 22 16.09 -5.55 -3.48
N VAL A 23 15.07 -4.87 -2.97
CA VAL A 23 14.89 -3.43 -3.15
C VAL A 23 15.88 -2.66 -2.28
N THR A 24 16.06 -3.06 -1.02
CA THR A 24 16.99 -2.36 -0.13
C THR A 24 18.44 -2.48 -0.57
N THR A 25 18.85 -3.64 -1.10
CA THR A 25 20.18 -3.81 -1.71
C THR A 25 20.33 -2.92 -2.94
N TRP A 26 19.28 -2.78 -3.76
CA TRP A 26 19.32 -1.90 -4.92
C TRP A 26 19.43 -0.42 -4.52
N MET A 27 18.71 0.03 -3.50
CA MET A 27 18.79 1.40 -2.96
C MET A 27 20.21 1.74 -2.50
N GLY A 28 20.91 0.79 -1.87
CA GLY A 28 22.32 0.97 -1.47
C GLY A 28 23.34 0.84 -2.60
N SER A 29 22.91 0.54 -3.84
CA SER A 29 23.82 0.20 -4.94
C SER A 29 24.18 1.41 -5.83
N PRO A 30 25.28 1.33 -6.62
CA PRO A 30 25.56 2.31 -7.67
C PRO A 30 24.41 2.49 -8.68
N LYS A 31 23.62 1.44 -8.94
CA LYS A 31 22.51 1.50 -9.89
C LYS A 31 21.40 2.47 -9.48
N SER A 32 21.13 2.63 -8.18
CA SER A 32 20.17 3.62 -7.69
C SER A 32 20.68 5.04 -7.99
N ARG A 33 21.96 5.32 -7.68
CA ARG A 33 22.60 6.60 -8.02
C ARG A 33 22.59 6.89 -9.52
N ASP A 34 22.86 5.87 -10.34
CA ASP A 34 22.79 5.98 -11.80
C ASP A 34 21.36 6.26 -12.29
N ALA A 35 20.34 5.67 -11.66
CA ALA A 35 18.94 5.94 -11.97
C ALA A 35 18.57 7.40 -11.67
N VAL A 36 18.95 7.92 -10.50
CA VAL A 36 18.75 9.33 -10.13
C VAL A 36 19.44 10.27 -11.13
N SER A 37 20.71 10.00 -11.46
CA SER A 37 21.47 10.78 -12.43
C SER A 37 20.85 10.72 -13.83
N ALA A 38 20.40 9.54 -14.26
CA ALA A 38 19.72 9.35 -15.53
C ALA A 38 18.39 10.10 -15.58
N PHE A 39 17.61 10.13 -14.50
CA PHE A 39 16.38 10.89 -14.42
C PHE A 39 16.69 12.39 -14.52
N ARG A 40 17.58 12.91 -13.67
CA ARG A 40 17.96 14.33 -13.64
C ARG A 40 18.46 14.84 -15.00
N SER A 41 19.29 14.06 -15.69
CA SER A 41 19.83 14.45 -17.00
C SER A 41 18.82 14.37 -18.15
N SER A 42 17.71 13.64 -17.99
CA SER A 42 16.76 13.39 -19.08
C SER A 42 15.39 14.04 -18.91
N VAL A 43 14.99 14.37 -17.67
CA VAL A 43 13.64 14.86 -17.34
C VAL A 43 13.30 16.20 -18.00
N LEU A 44 14.30 17.06 -18.27
CA LEU A 44 14.10 18.34 -18.95
C LEU A 44 14.23 18.25 -20.48
N SER A 45 14.96 17.26 -21.00
CA SER A 45 15.42 17.24 -22.39
C SER A 45 14.79 16.15 -23.25
N LYS A 46 14.08 15.18 -22.65
CA LYS A 46 13.53 14.01 -23.36
C LYS A 46 12.02 13.92 -23.19
N LYS A 47 11.38 13.23 -24.15
CA LYS A 47 9.96 12.84 -24.06
C LYS A 47 9.74 11.85 -22.90
N PRO A 48 8.57 11.86 -22.23
CA PRO A 48 8.29 11.04 -21.05
C PRO A 48 8.58 9.55 -21.25
N GLY A 49 8.13 8.97 -22.37
CA GLY A 49 8.35 7.55 -22.66
C GLY A 49 9.84 7.17 -22.80
N ARG A 50 10.69 8.08 -23.28
CA ARG A 50 12.15 7.84 -23.39
C ARG A 50 12.81 7.86 -22.01
N VAL A 51 12.36 8.73 -21.11
CA VAL A 51 12.81 8.76 -19.71
C VAL A 51 12.43 7.46 -19.00
N ALA A 52 11.16 7.06 -19.09
CA ALA A 52 10.68 5.81 -18.50
C ALA A 52 11.42 4.57 -19.02
N SER A 53 11.68 4.49 -20.34
CA SER A 53 12.44 3.41 -20.95
C SER A 53 13.89 3.33 -20.43
N ARG A 54 14.57 4.49 -20.32
CA ARG A 54 15.94 4.56 -19.79
C ARG A 54 16.01 4.11 -18.34
N LEU A 55 15.10 4.62 -17.50
CA LEU A 55 15.07 4.28 -16.09
C LEU A 55 14.67 2.82 -15.86
N SER A 56 13.78 2.26 -16.68
CA SER A 56 13.39 0.85 -16.58
C SER A 56 14.58 -0.12 -16.66
N LYS A 57 15.65 0.25 -17.38
CA LYS A 57 16.88 -0.55 -17.46
C LYS A 57 17.70 -0.49 -16.16
N LEU A 58 17.64 0.63 -15.45
CA LEU A 58 18.45 0.90 -14.25
C LEU A 58 17.79 0.38 -12.97
N VAL A 59 16.45 0.39 -12.91
CA VAL A 59 15.69 -0.12 -11.76
C VAL A 59 15.54 -1.65 -11.75
N ARG A 60 15.86 -2.34 -12.85
CA ARG A 60 15.83 -3.81 -12.92
C ARG A 60 17.06 -4.44 -12.23
N PRO A 61 16.90 -5.59 -11.55
CA PRO A 61 15.67 -6.38 -11.41
C PRO A 61 14.76 -6.00 -10.23
N ALA A 62 15.15 -5.03 -9.40
CA ALA A 62 14.42 -4.63 -8.20
C ALA A 62 12.97 -4.22 -8.51
N PHE A 63 12.78 -3.48 -9.60
CA PHE A 63 11.46 -3.12 -10.15
C PHE A 63 11.29 -3.64 -11.58
N LYS A 64 10.03 -3.88 -11.99
CA LYS A 64 9.72 -4.43 -13.32
C LYS A 64 9.89 -3.41 -14.45
N SER A 65 9.28 -2.24 -14.30
CA SER A 65 9.28 -1.18 -15.31
C SER A 65 8.85 0.14 -14.67
N VAL A 66 9.31 1.23 -15.26
CA VAL A 66 8.93 2.59 -14.89
C VAL A 66 7.76 3.03 -15.76
N GLN A 67 6.77 3.65 -15.12
CA GLN A 67 5.60 4.28 -15.75
C GLN A 67 5.62 5.79 -15.50
N VAL A 68 4.97 6.53 -16.39
CA VAL A 68 4.83 7.98 -16.25
C VAL A 68 3.59 8.26 -15.42
N ALA A 69 3.76 8.92 -14.28
CA ALA A 69 2.63 9.37 -13.45
C ALA A 69 2.12 10.73 -13.90
N GLN A 70 3.04 11.69 -14.10
CA GLN A 70 2.71 13.08 -14.42
C GLN A 70 3.80 13.68 -15.30
N TRP A 71 3.42 14.50 -16.26
CA TRP A 71 4.38 15.14 -17.17
C TRP A 71 3.90 16.49 -17.67
N ASP A 72 3.89 17.49 -16.79
CA ASP A 72 3.54 18.86 -17.12
C ASP A 72 4.68 19.84 -16.81
N LYS A 73 4.41 21.14 -16.97
CA LYS A 73 5.41 22.21 -16.76
C LYS A 73 5.77 22.40 -15.28
N SER A 74 4.84 22.13 -14.38
CA SER A 74 4.98 22.34 -12.93
C SER A 74 5.64 21.14 -12.24
N MET A 75 5.32 19.92 -12.70
CA MET A 75 5.79 18.69 -12.10
C MET A 75 5.96 17.58 -13.15
N LYS A 76 7.03 16.82 -12.99
CA LYS A 76 7.28 15.60 -13.75
C LYS A 76 7.51 14.47 -12.77
N ALA A 77 6.76 13.39 -12.91
CA ALA A 77 6.85 12.24 -12.04
C ALA A 77 6.79 10.94 -12.84
N VAL A 78 7.69 10.03 -12.49
CA VAL A 78 7.69 8.66 -12.97
C VAL A 78 7.81 7.73 -11.78
N PHE A 79 7.24 6.54 -11.88
CA PHE A 79 7.22 5.61 -10.77
C PHE A 79 7.42 4.17 -11.24
N ALA A 80 7.93 3.33 -10.36
CA ALA A 80 7.99 1.89 -10.55
C ALA A 80 7.37 1.19 -9.35
N VAL A 81 6.60 0.14 -9.61
CA VAL A 81 5.87 -0.59 -8.56
C VAL A 81 6.40 -2.02 -8.48
N ARG A 82 6.52 -2.52 -7.26
CA ARG A 82 6.86 -3.93 -7.01
C ARG A 82 6.07 -4.47 -5.82
N LEU A 83 5.54 -5.68 -5.97
CA LEU A 83 5.07 -6.51 -4.86
C LEU A 83 6.27 -7.28 -4.29
N LEU A 84 6.45 -7.20 -2.99
CA LEU A 84 7.58 -7.79 -2.24
C LEU A 84 7.05 -8.63 -1.10
N SER A 85 7.71 -9.73 -0.77
CA SER A 85 7.48 -10.42 0.49
C SER A 85 8.32 -9.78 1.59
N SER A 86 7.76 -9.59 2.77
CA SER A 86 8.51 -9.15 3.95
C SER A 86 7.86 -9.68 5.21
N ASP A 87 8.65 -9.93 6.24
CA ASP A 87 8.11 -10.05 7.59
C ASP A 87 7.60 -8.67 8.00
N GLU A 88 6.41 -8.59 8.59
CA GLU A 88 5.79 -7.28 8.85
C GLU A 88 6.63 -6.42 9.79
N THR A 89 7.31 -7.03 10.75
CA THR A 89 8.18 -6.33 11.72
C THR A 89 9.41 -5.68 11.09
N ASP A 90 9.77 -6.03 9.86
CA ASP A 90 10.90 -5.45 9.15
C ASP A 90 10.57 -4.10 8.50
N VAL A 91 9.27 -3.84 8.32
CA VAL A 91 8.75 -2.64 7.64
C VAL A 91 7.94 -1.80 8.60
N LEU A 92 7.11 -2.44 9.41
CA LEU A 92 6.10 -1.79 10.23
C LEU A 92 6.56 -1.64 11.67
N ASP A 93 6.19 -0.51 12.29
CA ASP A 93 6.37 -0.26 13.71
C ASP A 93 5.27 -0.98 14.50
N ILE A 94 5.50 -2.27 14.74
CA ILE A 94 4.60 -3.14 15.48
C ILE A 94 5.08 -3.24 16.92
N ASN A 95 4.21 -2.83 17.85
CA ASN A 95 4.49 -2.89 19.29
C ASN A 95 4.60 -4.35 19.78
N ILE A 96 5.22 -4.57 20.95
CA ILE A 96 5.53 -5.91 21.46
C ILE A 96 4.28 -6.78 21.66
N ASP A 97 3.15 -6.18 22.04
CA ASP A 97 1.89 -6.90 22.22
C ASP A 97 1.32 -7.37 20.87
N GLU A 98 1.37 -6.53 19.85
CA GLU A 98 0.92 -6.85 18.50
C GLU A 98 1.83 -7.88 17.81
N ARG A 99 3.14 -7.88 18.10
CA ARG A 99 4.07 -8.89 17.53
C ARG A 99 3.66 -10.32 17.85
N LYS A 100 3.03 -10.57 18.99
CA LYS A 100 2.54 -11.91 19.37
C LYS A 100 1.44 -12.43 18.43
N PHE A 101 0.71 -11.53 17.78
CA PHE A 101 -0.44 -11.85 16.94
C PHE A 101 -0.18 -11.60 15.45
N PHE A 102 0.74 -10.69 15.12
CA PHE A 102 1.00 -10.19 13.75
C PHE A 102 2.46 -10.35 13.31
N SER A 103 3.24 -11.23 13.95
CA SER A 103 4.55 -11.65 13.41
C SER A 103 4.37 -12.62 12.25
N GLU A 104 3.78 -12.14 11.16
CA GLU A 104 3.55 -12.93 9.95
C GLU A 104 4.26 -12.32 8.73
N ARG A 105 4.41 -13.14 7.69
CA ARG A 105 4.87 -12.63 6.39
C ARG A 105 3.73 -11.90 5.71
N SER A 106 4.05 -10.83 5.01
CA SER A 106 3.09 -10.04 4.23
C SER A 106 3.59 -9.81 2.82
N VAL A 107 2.66 -9.48 1.93
CA VAL A 107 2.98 -8.92 0.62
C VAL A 107 2.81 -7.41 0.69
N VAL A 108 3.89 -6.70 0.38
CA VAL A 108 3.99 -5.25 0.47
C VAL A 108 3.98 -4.65 -0.94
N LEU A 109 3.16 -3.62 -1.14
CA LEU A 109 3.18 -2.80 -2.34
C LEU A 109 4.17 -1.65 -2.14
N SER A 110 5.30 -1.74 -2.84
CA SER A 110 6.37 -0.75 -2.81
C SER A 110 6.38 0.10 -4.08
N ASP A 111 6.42 1.42 -3.88
CA ASP A 111 6.46 2.42 -4.92
C ASP A 111 7.82 3.13 -4.89
N LEU A 112 8.57 3.08 -5.98
CA LEU A 112 9.73 3.93 -6.21
C LEU A 112 9.31 5.10 -7.09
N VAL A 113 9.41 6.32 -6.58
CA VAL A 113 8.95 7.52 -7.29
C VAL A 113 10.14 8.45 -7.52
N PHE A 114 10.30 8.88 -8.77
CA PHE A 114 11.19 9.97 -9.13
C PHE A 114 10.35 11.19 -9.47
N THR A 115 10.61 12.31 -8.82
CA THR A 115 9.90 13.56 -9.08
C THR A 115 10.87 14.66 -9.45
N ALA A 116 10.45 15.55 -10.34
CA ALA A 116 11.12 16.80 -10.63
C ALA A 116 10.14 17.95 -10.51
N ARG A 117 10.44 18.90 -9.63
CA ARG A 117 9.65 20.12 -9.37
C ARG A 117 10.60 21.30 -9.23
N SER A 118 10.30 22.39 -9.93
CA SER A 118 11.12 23.62 -9.88
C SER A 118 12.63 23.41 -10.13
N GLY A 119 12.99 22.41 -10.94
CA GLY A 119 14.39 22.06 -11.25
C GLY A 119 15.07 21.14 -10.23
N GLU A 120 14.45 20.90 -9.08
CA GLU A 120 14.91 19.92 -8.09
C GLU A 120 14.39 18.54 -8.46
N CYS A 121 15.25 17.53 -8.33
CA CYS A 121 14.89 16.13 -8.54
C CYS A 121 15.01 15.37 -7.22
N SER A 122 14.01 14.57 -6.90
CA SER A 122 14.03 13.67 -5.75
C SER A 122 13.69 12.24 -6.17
N GLU A 123 14.20 11.29 -5.40
CA GLU A 123 13.81 9.88 -5.43
C GLU A 123 13.24 9.53 -4.06
N GLN A 124 12.14 8.79 -4.05
CA GLN A 124 11.48 8.37 -2.83
C GLN A 124 11.01 6.93 -2.96
N LEU A 125 11.40 6.10 -2.00
CA LEU A 125 10.83 4.77 -1.81
C LEU A 125 9.70 4.86 -0.78
N SER A 126 8.51 4.39 -1.16
CA SER A 126 7.35 4.36 -0.27
C SER A 126 6.78 2.95 -0.17
N VAL A 127 6.26 2.65 1.01
CA VAL A 127 5.37 1.51 1.25
C VAL A 127 4.01 2.10 1.59
N SER A 128 3.04 1.85 0.72
CA SER A 128 1.72 2.47 0.84
C SER A 128 0.68 1.52 1.40
N ALA A 129 0.81 0.24 1.04
CA ALA A 129 -0.14 -0.79 1.44
C ALA A 129 0.57 -2.16 1.60
N ASN A 130 0.07 -2.99 2.50
CA ASN A 130 0.43 -4.40 2.57
C ASN A 130 -0.80 -5.26 2.85
N ILE A 131 -0.68 -6.55 2.55
CA ILE A 131 -1.66 -7.58 2.91
C ILE A 131 -0.95 -8.72 3.62
N SER A 132 -1.49 -9.08 4.78
CA SER A 132 -0.89 -10.10 5.62
C SER A 132 -1.21 -11.52 5.10
N HIS A 133 -0.41 -12.51 5.48
CA HIS A 133 -0.67 -13.91 5.13
C HIS A 133 -2.03 -14.38 5.66
N HIS A 134 -2.42 -13.96 6.85
CA HIS A 134 -3.72 -14.22 7.43
C HIS A 134 -4.84 -13.68 6.55
N ALA A 135 -4.75 -12.42 6.10
CA ALA A 135 -5.73 -11.84 5.19
C ALA A 135 -5.84 -12.59 3.86
N LEU A 136 -4.70 -12.99 3.27
CA LEU A 136 -4.68 -13.83 2.07
C LEU A 136 -5.38 -15.18 2.29
N SER A 137 -5.11 -15.81 3.43
CA SER A 137 -5.74 -17.08 3.80
C SER A 137 -7.25 -16.91 3.97
N ARG A 138 -7.71 -15.84 4.64
CA ARG A 138 -9.15 -15.57 4.82
C ARG A 138 -9.87 -15.27 3.50
N LEU A 139 -9.23 -14.58 2.55
CA LEU A 139 -9.79 -14.38 1.21
C LEU A 139 -10.08 -15.72 0.51
N LEU A 140 -9.15 -16.67 0.62
CA LEU A 140 -9.29 -18.00 0.02
C LEU A 140 -10.29 -18.90 0.77
N GLU A 141 -10.21 -18.92 2.10
CA GLU A 141 -11.11 -19.72 2.96
C GLU A 141 -12.57 -19.32 2.77
N ARG A 142 -12.83 -18.01 2.71
CA ARG A 142 -14.18 -17.44 2.66
C ARG A 142 -14.69 -17.26 1.23
N GLY A 143 -13.97 -17.79 0.23
CA GLY A 143 -14.39 -17.78 -1.17
C GLY A 143 -14.37 -16.41 -1.86
N ALA A 144 -13.77 -15.39 -1.23
CA ALA A 144 -13.57 -14.10 -1.85
C ALA A 144 -12.43 -14.11 -2.87
N ALA A 145 -11.54 -15.10 -2.85
CA ALA A 145 -10.57 -15.36 -3.90
C ALA A 145 -10.43 -16.87 -4.14
N THR A 146 -9.93 -17.23 -5.30
CA THR A 146 -9.51 -18.60 -5.66
C THR A 146 -8.00 -18.61 -5.90
N PRO A 147 -7.31 -19.77 -5.87
CA PRO A 147 -5.88 -19.83 -6.21
C PRO A 147 -5.55 -19.17 -7.56
N GLU A 148 -6.45 -19.27 -8.53
CA GLU A 148 -6.31 -18.74 -9.88
C GLU A 148 -6.51 -17.21 -9.93
N THR A 149 -7.45 -16.69 -9.13
CA THR A 149 -7.79 -15.25 -9.11
C THR A 149 -6.98 -14.45 -8.10
N LEU A 150 -6.36 -15.11 -7.11
CA LEU A 150 -5.70 -14.49 -5.95
C LEU A 150 -4.74 -13.38 -6.35
N LYS A 151 -3.94 -13.58 -7.39
CA LYS A 151 -2.98 -12.57 -7.87
C LYS A 151 -3.64 -11.29 -8.36
N THR A 152 -4.73 -11.42 -9.12
CA THR A 152 -5.46 -10.27 -9.65
C THR A 152 -6.23 -9.58 -8.53
N ASP A 153 -6.89 -10.36 -7.68
CA ASP A 153 -7.64 -9.89 -6.51
C ASP A 153 -6.74 -9.10 -5.54
N VAL A 154 -5.56 -9.64 -5.21
CA VAL A 154 -4.59 -9.00 -4.31
C VAL A 154 -4.01 -7.73 -4.93
N LEU A 155 -3.75 -7.73 -6.23
CA LEU A 155 -3.25 -6.53 -6.90
C LEU A 155 -4.30 -5.41 -6.89
N GLU A 156 -5.57 -5.75 -7.18
CA GLU A 156 -6.68 -4.79 -7.15
C GLU A 156 -6.83 -4.19 -5.75
N VAL A 157 -6.89 -5.03 -4.71
CA VAL A 157 -7.11 -4.54 -3.35
C VAL A 157 -5.97 -3.66 -2.86
N LEU A 158 -4.72 -4.05 -3.11
CA LEU A 158 -3.55 -3.25 -2.71
C LEU A 158 -3.51 -1.91 -3.45
N GLN A 159 -3.96 -1.86 -4.71
CA GLN A 159 -4.08 -0.59 -5.45
C GLN A 159 -5.16 0.32 -4.87
N GLN A 160 -6.33 -0.23 -4.52
CA GLN A 160 -7.41 0.54 -3.88
C GLN A 160 -6.96 1.07 -2.53
N VAL A 161 -6.35 0.22 -1.70
CA VAL A 161 -5.83 0.60 -0.38
C VAL A 161 -4.71 1.63 -0.48
N ARG A 162 -3.79 1.51 -1.45
CA ARG A 162 -2.78 2.53 -1.73
C ARG A 162 -3.41 3.88 -2.11
N ALA A 163 -4.43 3.88 -2.97
CA ALA A 163 -5.09 5.12 -3.38
C ALA A 163 -5.78 5.80 -2.18
N LEU A 164 -6.46 5.02 -1.33
CA LEU A 164 -7.05 5.52 -0.08
C LEU A 164 -6.00 6.07 0.87
N ARG A 165 -4.88 5.36 1.06
CA ARG A 165 -3.76 5.83 1.88
C ARG A 165 -3.18 7.14 1.38
N ASN A 166 -3.06 7.31 0.06
CA ASN A 166 -2.52 8.53 -0.53
C ASN A 166 -3.47 9.72 -0.30
N LEU A 167 -4.79 9.50 -0.45
CA LEU A 167 -5.80 10.50 -0.10
C LEU A 167 -5.77 10.83 1.38
N PHE A 168 -5.67 9.82 2.24
CA PHE A 168 -5.55 9.99 3.68
C PHE A 168 -4.33 10.84 4.06
N SER A 169 -3.17 10.56 3.45
CA SER A 169 -1.93 11.33 3.66
C SER A 169 -2.07 12.78 3.20
N LEU A 170 -2.71 13.01 2.05
CA LEU A 170 -3.05 14.36 1.58
C LEU A 170 -3.95 15.07 2.58
N GLY A 171 -4.96 14.36 3.10
CA GLY A 171 -5.90 14.88 4.08
C GLY A 171 -5.21 15.37 5.35
N ILE A 172 -4.30 14.57 5.91
CA ILE A 172 -3.53 14.94 7.10
C ILE A 172 -2.62 16.13 6.81
N ASN A 173 -1.81 16.06 5.75
CA ASN A 173 -0.80 17.07 5.44
C ASN A 173 -1.39 18.46 5.14
N HIS A 174 -2.65 18.51 4.69
CA HIS A 174 -3.35 19.75 4.36
C HIS A 174 -4.50 20.08 5.31
N GLY A 175 -4.65 19.36 6.43
CA GLY A 175 -5.70 19.63 7.42
C GLY A 175 -7.13 19.45 6.88
N LEU A 176 -7.31 18.59 5.88
CA LEU A 176 -8.61 18.31 5.24
C LEU A 176 -9.40 17.19 5.95
N THR A 177 -8.82 16.57 6.97
CA THR A 177 -9.47 15.55 7.80
C THR A 177 -9.20 15.83 9.27
N LYS A 178 -10.13 15.41 10.14
CA LYS A 178 -9.94 15.47 11.59
C LYS A 178 -9.22 14.24 12.15
N ILE A 179 -8.92 13.25 11.31
CA ILE A 179 -8.21 12.05 11.73
C ILE A 179 -6.78 12.41 12.14
N ASN A 180 -6.39 12.04 13.37
CA ASN A 180 -5.03 12.24 13.87
C ASN A 180 -4.05 11.26 13.19
N GLY A 181 -3.08 11.75 12.42
CA GLY A 181 -2.06 10.91 11.77
C GLY A 181 -1.19 10.10 12.73
N GLU A 182 -1.17 10.46 14.01
CA GLU A 182 -0.44 9.73 15.04
C GLU A 182 -1.24 8.56 15.63
N THR A 183 -2.53 8.40 15.30
CA THR A 183 -3.37 7.35 15.91
C THR A 183 -3.53 6.15 14.97
N THR A 184 -3.63 4.96 15.55
CA THR A 184 -3.95 3.73 14.83
C THR A 184 -5.46 3.58 14.69
N TYR A 185 -5.94 3.42 13.46
CA TYR A 185 -7.34 3.22 13.15
C TYR A 185 -7.55 1.91 12.42
N ASP A 186 -8.65 1.26 12.73
CA ASP A 186 -9.21 0.19 11.92
C ASP A 186 -10.32 0.76 11.03
N MET A 187 -10.26 0.39 9.77
CA MET A 187 -11.21 0.72 8.71
C MET A 187 -11.73 -0.57 8.09
N ILE A 188 -12.92 -0.50 7.50
CA ILE A 188 -13.51 -1.63 6.79
C ILE A 188 -13.81 -1.20 5.36
N LEU A 189 -13.04 -1.76 4.44
CA LEU A 189 -13.14 -1.48 3.01
C LEU A 189 -14.05 -2.53 2.34
N PRO A 190 -15.14 -2.12 1.68
CA PRO A 190 -16.00 -3.05 0.96
C PRO A 190 -15.22 -3.80 -0.12
N TYR A 191 -15.40 -5.12 -0.16
CA TYR A 191 -14.78 -5.96 -1.18
C TYR A 191 -15.59 -7.21 -1.45
N LYS A 192 -16.03 -7.35 -2.71
CA LYS A 192 -16.99 -8.39 -3.13
C LYS A 192 -18.20 -8.37 -2.20
N ASN A 193 -18.61 -9.51 -1.64
CA ASN A 193 -19.75 -9.61 -0.72
C ASN A 193 -19.37 -9.39 0.75
N GLY A 194 -18.19 -8.84 1.03
CA GLY A 194 -17.68 -8.69 2.39
C GLY A 194 -16.89 -7.39 2.62
N GLY A 195 -16.07 -7.39 3.65
CA GLY A 195 -15.28 -6.22 4.06
C GLY A 195 -13.86 -6.61 4.45
N LEU A 196 -12.88 -5.85 3.98
CA LEU A 196 -11.47 -5.99 4.36
C LEU A 196 -11.19 -5.10 5.56
N VAL A 197 -10.62 -5.67 6.61
CA VAL A 197 -10.16 -4.89 7.76
C VAL A 197 -8.80 -4.29 7.43
N VAL A 198 -8.75 -2.97 7.34
CA VAL A 198 -7.57 -2.19 6.98
C VAL A 198 -7.15 -1.38 8.19
N ARG A 199 -5.91 -1.57 8.66
CA ARG A 199 -5.35 -0.86 9.81
C ARG A 199 -4.34 0.19 9.36
N THR A 200 -4.35 1.38 9.96
CA THR A 200 -3.25 2.33 9.82
C THR A 200 -2.06 1.88 10.67
N VAL A 201 -0.89 1.73 10.07
CA VAL A 201 0.33 1.26 10.76
C VAL A 201 1.49 2.13 10.32
N ARG A 202 2.41 2.44 11.23
CA ARG A 202 3.57 3.26 10.86
C ARG A 202 4.70 2.40 10.29
N ILE A 203 5.57 3.03 9.53
CA ILE A 203 6.84 2.42 9.13
C ILE A 203 7.80 2.52 10.32
N GLY A 204 8.46 1.42 10.66
CA GLY A 204 9.52 1.38 11.67
C GLY A 204 10.77 2.11 11.18
N ALA A 205 10.76 3.44 11.24
CA ALA A 205 11.78 4.31 10.65
C ALA A 205 13.21 4.02 11.17
N GLU A 206 13.34 3.56 12.42
CA GLU A 206 14.64 3.18 13.01
C GLU A 206 15.29 1.98 12.32
N LYS A 207 14.50 1.10 11.69
CA LYS A 207 15.01 -0.13 11.09
C LYS A 207 15.53 0.06 9.67
N ARG A 208 15.01 1.02 8.89
CA ARG A 208 15.39 1.23 7.48
C ARG A 208 15.23 2.70 7.04
N SER A 209 16.34 3.45 7.00
CA SER A 209 16.42 4.89 6.66
C SER A 209 16.02 5.26 5.23
N PHE A 210 15.84 4.29 4.33
CA PHE A 210 15.50 4.52 2.93
C PHE A 210 14.00 4.77 2.70
N PHE A 211 13.14 4.43 3.67
CA PHE A 211 11.72 4.74 3.58
C PHE A 211 11.47 6.18 4.04
N SER A 212 10.64 6.90 3.30
CA SER A 212 10.15 8.20 3.75
C SER A 212 9.29 8.05 5.03
N SER A 213 9.74 8.64 6.14
CA SER A 213 9.02 8.74 7.43
C SER A 213 7.87 9.76 7.39
N PRO A 214 6.80 9.68 8.22
CA PRO A 214 6.18 8.54 8.89
C PRO A 214 4.74 8.33 8.36
N LEU A 215 4.51 8.50 7.06
CA LEU A 215 3.14 8.40 6.53
C LEU A 215 2.59 6.98 6.75
N PRO A 216 1.39 6.82 7.31
CA PRO A 216 0.87 5.51 7.70
C PRO A 216 0.71 4.61 6.48
N VAL A 217 1.14 3.37 6.63
CA VAL A 217 0.84 2.25 5.74
C VAL A 217 -0.58 1.79 6.06
N PHE A 218 -1.36 1.52 5.02
CA PHE A 218 -2.64 0.85 5.21
C PHE A 218 -2.45 -0.66 5.06
N SER A 219 -2.66 -1.37 6.16
CA SER A 219 -2.38 -2.80 6.27
C SER A 219 -3.67 -3.61 6.29
N ILE A 220 -3.87 -4.47 5.29
CA ILE A 220 -5.00 -5.39 5.25
C ILE A 220 -4.72 -6.53 6.21
N ARG A 221 -5.49 -6.58 7.31
CA ARG A 221 -5.30 -7.52 8.43
C ARG A 221 -6.16 -8.77 8.31
N THR A 222 -7.36 -8.65 7.75
CA THR A 222 -8.25 -9.80 7.54
C THR A 222 -9.35 -9.46 6.52
N TYR A 223 -10.12 -10.46 6.12
CA TYR A 223 -11.30 -10.32 5.28
C TYR A 223 -12.50 -10.92 6.00
N LEU A 224 -13.57 -10.13 6.23
CA LEU A 224 -14.85 -10.55 6.77
C LEU A 224 -15.82 -10.86 5.63
N ASP A 225 -16.38 -12.06 5.60
CA ASP A 225 -17.50 -12.38 4.70
C ASP A 225 -18.81 -11.77 5.22
N GLU A 226 -19.86 -11.80 4.41
CA GLU A 226 -21.19 -11.27 4.73
C GLU A 226 -21.71 -11.76 6.10
N THR A 227 -21.46 -13.03 6.43
CA THR A 227 -21.94 -13.63 7.69
C THR A 227 -21.24 -13.10 8.93
N LYS A 228 -20.08 -12.44 8.78
CA LYS A 228 -19.24 -11.92 9.86
C LYS A 228 -19.32 -10.40 10.00
N LEU A 229 -20.01 -9.74 9.09
CA LEU A 229 -20.28 -8.31 9.18
C LEU A 229 -21.51 -8.08 10.05
N ARG A 230 -21.41 -7.17 11.03
CA ARG A 230 -22.54 -6.70 11.82
C ARG A 230 -23.08 -5.42 11.19
N ALA A 231 -24.24 -4.96 11.67
CA ALA A 231 -24.90 -3.76 11.15
C ALA A 231 -23.97 -2.54 11.14
N ARG A 232 -23.16 -2.37 12.20
CA ARG A 232 -22.19 -1.28 12.31
C ARG A 232 -21.09 -1.35 11.23
N GLU A 233 -20.56 -2.53 10.91
CA GLU A 233 -19.61 -2.65 9.81
C GLU A 233 -20.25 -2.31 8.47
N HIS A 234 -21.51 -2.70 8.23
CA HIS A 234 -22.25 -2.31 7.03
C HIS A 234 -22.47 -0.79 6.92
N GLU A 235 -22.83 -0.13 8.03
CA GLU A 235 -22.98 1.33 8.08
C GLU A 235 -21.68 2.05 7.75
N ARG A 236 -20.55 1.60 8.32
CA ARG A 236 -19.21 2.17 8.04
C ARG A 236 -18.80 1.98 6.59
N MET A 237 -19.17 0.86 5.98
CA MET A 237 -18.91 0.54 4.58
C MET A 237 -19.80 1.33 3.61
N ALA A 238 -20.94 1.85 4.08
CA ALA A 238 -21.91 2.53 3.24
C ALA A 238 -21.31 3.77 2.56
N GLY A 239 -21.73 4.02 1.31
CA GLY A 239 -21.25 5.16 0.54
C GLY A 239 -19.80 5.04 0.09
N PHE A 240 -19.12 3.90 0.24
CA PHE A 240 -17.77 3.76 -0.30
C PHE A 240 -17.76 3.99 -1.82
N ARG A 241 -16.96 4.96 -2.25
CA ARG A 241 -16.68 5.24 -3.66
C ARG A 241 -15.22 5.64 -3.77
N LEU A 242 -14.52 5.02 -4.70
CA LEU A 242 -13.15 5.38 -5.02
C LEU A 242 -13.07 5.59 -6.53
N SER A 243 -12.86 6.84 -6.93
CA SER A 243 -12.73 7.19 -8.33
C SER A 243 -11.47 6.52 -8.91
N ARG A 244 -11.63 5.93 -10.10
CA ARG A 244 -10.54 5.33 -10.89
C ARG A 244 -9.95 6.32 -11.90
N ALA A 245 -10.39 7.58 -11.89
CA ALA A 245 -9.92 8.60 -12.81
C ALA A 245 -8.45 8.93 -12.56
N SER A 246 -7.73 9.27 -13.63
CA SER A 246 -6.32 9.69 -13.55
C SER A 246 -6.13 11.03 -12.84
N MET A 247 -7.19 11.84 -12.76
CA MET A 247 -7.25 13.09 -12.00
C MET A 247 -8.51 13.04 -11.13
N LEU A 248 -8.34 13.21 -9.83
CA LEU A 248 -9.44 13.27 -8.88
C LEU A 248 -9.98 14.70 -8.84
N SER A 249 -11.30 14.84 -8.90
CA SER A 249 -11.92 16.14 -8.65
C SER A 249 -11.79 16.51 -7.17
N ARG A 250 -11.92 17.79 -6.84
CA ARG A 250 -11.96 18.25 -5.45
C ARG A 250 -13.09 17.58 -4.67
N GLU A 251 -14.25 17.42 -5.31
CA GLU A 251 -15.41 16.74 -4.74
C GLU A 251 -15.11 15.27 -4.41
N ASP A 252 -14.44 14.54 -5.30
CA ASP A 252 -14.03 13.15 -5.05
C ASP A 252 -13.11 13.03 -3.84
N VAL A 253 -12.17 13.98 -3.70
CA VAL A 253 -11.23 14.03 -2.57
C VAL A 253 -11.98 14.30 -1.26
N GLU A 254 -12.82 15.33 -1.22
CA GLU A 254 -13.60 15.70 -0.04
C GLU A 254 -14.56 14.58 0.38
N TYR A 255 -15.25 13.95 -0.59
CA TYR A 255 -16.13 12.81 -0.35
C TYR A 255 -15.38 11.61 0.26
N THR A 256 -14.24 11.24 -0.34
CA THR A 256 -13.46 10.08 0.12
C THR A 256 -12.88 10.33 1.51
N LEU A 257 -12.43 11.56 1.80
CA LEU A 257 -11.94 11.93 3.13
C LEU A 257 -13.05 11.93 4.18
N ALA A 258 -14.25 12.39 3.85
CA ALA A 258 -15.41 12.31 4.72
C ALA A 258 -15.81 10.85 5.01
N TRP A 259 -15.80 9.98 3.97
CA TRP A 259 -16.02 8.55 4.14
C TRP A 259 -14.96 7.91 5.04
N LEU A 260 -13.67 8.20 4.82
CA LEU A 260 -12.58 7.71 5.68
C LEU A 260 -12.79 8.11 7.14
N GLN A 261 -13.25 9.34 7.40
CA GLN A 261 -13.52 9.82 8.76
C GLN A 261 -14.72 9.14 9.42
N GLY A 262 -15.79 8.85 8.67
CA GLY A 262 -16.92 8.08 9.17
C GLY A 262 -16.62 6.59 9.34
N ASN A 263 -15.68 6.05 8.56
CA ASN A 263 -15.31 4.65 8.58
C ASN A 263 -14.25 4.34 9.66
N ALA A 264 -13.32 5.25 9.91
CA ALA A 264 -12.20 5.03 10.82
C ALA A 264 -12.62 4.90 12.28
N GLU A 265 -12.20 3.82 12.93
CA GLU A 265 -12.36 3.61 14.36
C GLU A 265 -11.00 3.51 15.04
N GLU A 266 -10.77 4.34 16.06
CA GLU A 266 -9.56 4.27 16.86
C GLU A 266 -9.40 2.87 17.46
N THR A 267 -8.24 2.28 17.23
CA THR A 267 -7.90 0.99 17.83
C THR A 267 -7.53 1.22 19.29
N LEU A 268 -8.51 1.12 20.20
CA LEU A 268 -8.25 1.13 21.64
C LEU A 268 -7.41 -0.09 22.02
N ALA A 269 -6.31 0.11 22.74
CA ALA A 269 -5.43 -0.96 23.22
C ALA A 269 -6.17 -2.02 24.08
N SER A 270 -7.35 -1.70 24.60
CA SER A 270 -8.21 -2.59 25.40
C SER A 270 -9.21 -3.44 24.60
N ARG A 271 -9.51 -3.11 23.32
CA ARG A 271 -10.41 -3.90 22.46
C ARG A 271 -9.69 -5.03 21.69
N ARG A 272 -8.43 -5.30 22.04
CA ARG A 272 -7.52 -6.25 21.37
C ARG A 272 -7.96 -7.73 21.42
N PHE A 273 -9.07 -8.08 22.07
CA PHE A 273 -9.37 -9.47 22.47
C PHE A 273 -10.67 -10.09 21.93
N ASP A 274 -11.49 -9.38 21.13
CA ASP A 274 -12.84 -9.87 20.75
C ASP A 274 -13.10 -9.99 19.24
N LEU A 275 -12.07 -10.22 18.42
CA LEU A 275 -12.28 -10.63 17.03
C LEU A 275 -12.05 -12.14 16.89
N PRO A 276 -13.10 -12.94 16.59
CA PRO A 276 -13.01 -14.38 16.41
C PRO A 276 -12.27 -14.81 15.12
#